data_AF-A0A2R6PBS2-F1
#
_entry.id   AF-A0A2R6PBS2-F1
#
_cell.length_a   1.000
_cell.length_b   1.000
_cell.length_c   1.000
_cell.angle_alpha   90.00
_cell.angle_beta   90.00
_cell.angle_gamma   90.00
#
_symmetry.space_group_name_H-M   'P 1'
#
loop_
_entity.id
_entity.type
_entity.pdbx_description
1 polymer ?
#
loop_
_entity_poly.entity_id
_entity_poly.type
_entity_poly.pdbx_seq_one_letter_code
_entity_poly.pdbx_strand_id
1 'polypeptide(L)'
;MYTTSHVNRDAPFRERMLEHLEPLFVKNNVTLALWGHVRRHERFCPLNNFTCGEAFLVHVVIGMAGQYWEPIWEPRPEHTDVPIFPQPSWSLYQGGEFGYTRLVATKEKLLFSYMGNHNGEVHDEVEILASGQVLNGDSGNRAAAGSKMVQSIFPWYVKGASVLLLGAFVGYVVGYILHARRDAASRQNWTPVKNEVI
;
A
#
# COMPACT_ATOMS: atom_id res chain seq x y z
N MET A 1 -7.11 25.87 -1.06
CA MET A 1 -7.06 24.58 -1.80
C MET A 1 -5.62 24.18 -1.97
N TYR A 2 -5.25 22.98 -1.51
CA TYR A 2 -3.93 22.40 -1.80
C TYR A 2 -3.91 21.83 -3.22
N THR A 3 -2.82 22.07 -3.94
CA THR A 3 -2.48 21.40 -5.20
C THR A 3 -0.99 21.58 -5.47
N THR A 4 -0.35 20.56 -6.05
CA THR A 4 0.97 20.69 -6.66
C THR A 4 0.88 21.03 -8.15
N SER A 5 -0.30 21.41 -8.66
CA SER A 5 -0.45 21.91 -10.02
C SER A 5 0.01 23.36 -10.16
N HIS A 6 0.73 23.65 -11.24
CA HIS A 6 1.27 24.98 -11.51
C HIS A 6 0.37 25.81 -12.43
N VAL A 7 -0.45 26.67 -11.82
CA VAL A 7 -1.23 27.70 -12.53
C VAL A 7 -1.11 29.03 -11.79
N ASN A 8 -0.18 29.89 -12.24
CA ASN A 8 0.12 31.18 -11.60
C ASN A 8 -1.10 32.10 -11.44
N ARG A 9 -2.01 32.07 -12.41
CA ARG A 9 -3.24 32.89 -12.38
C ARG A 9 -4.11 32.58 -11.16
N ASP A 10 -4.11 31.34 -10.70
CA ASP A 10 -5.04 30.86 -9.67
C ASP A 10 -4.38 30.81 -8.27
N ALA A 11 -3.06 31.05 -8.19
CA ALA A 11 -2.31 31.03 -6.94
C ALA A 11 -2.85 32.03 -5.88
N PRO A 12 -3.12 33.32 -6.20
CA PRO A 12 -3.65 34.25 -5.21
C PRO A 12 -5.02 33.82 -4.65
N PHE A 13 -5.86 33.22 -5.48
CA PHE A 13 -7.16 32.70 -5.03
C PHE A 13 -7.00 31.50 -4.09
N ARG A 14 -6.09 30.57 -4.40
CA ARG A 14 -5.82 29.43 -3.52
C ARG A 14 -5.27 29.87 -2.17
N GLU A 15 -4.37 30.84 -2.14
CA GLU A 15 -3.78 31.38 -0.91
C GLU A 15 -4.86 31.98 -0.01
N ARG A 16 -5.72 32.85 -0.56
CA ARG A 16 -6.86 33.42 0.18
C ARG A 16 -7.83 32.37 0.69
N MET A 17 -8.08 31.33 -0.11
CA MET A 17 -8.92 30.21 0.31
C MET A 17 -8.28 29.43 1.47
N LEU A 18 -6.97 29.19 1.46
CA LEU A 18 -6.30 28.54 2.59
C LEU A 18 -6.37 29.42 3.83
N GLU A 19 -6.00 30.70 3.70
CA GLU A 19 -5.99 31.69 4.79
C GLU A 19 -7.35 31.78 5.52
N HIS A 20 -8.45 31.75 4.78
CA HIS A 20 -9.78 31.99 5.36
C HIS A 20 -10.63 30.73 5.57
N LEU A 21 -10.46 29.67 4.78
CA LEU A 21 -11.31 28.47 4.89
C LEU A 21 -10.68 27.39 5.77
N GLU A 22 -9.36 27.22 5.76
CA GLU A 22 -8.69 26.20 6.55
C GLU A 22 -8.98 26.34 8.06
N PRO A 23 -8.94 27.55 8.66
CA PRO A 23 -9.29 27.71 10.07
C PRO A 23 -10.74 27.32 10.37
N LEU A 24 -11.66 27.54 9.42
CA LEU A 24 -13.06 27.16 9.56
C LEU A 24 -13.23 25.64 9.49
N PHE A 25 -12.49 24.97 8.61
CA PHE A 25 -12.53 23.51 8.51
C PHE A 25 -12.01 22.84 9.77
N VAL A 26 -10.89 23.32 10.30
CA VAL A 26 -10.32 22.84 11.57
C VAL A 26 -11.30 23.09 12.72
N LYS A 27 -11.86 24.30 12.82
CA LYS A 27 -12.83 24.65 13.88
C LYS A 27 -14.09 23.77 13.86
N ASN A 28 -14.54 23.36 12.68
CA ASN A 28 -15.77 22.57 12.52
C ASN A 28 -15.50 21.07 12.34
N ASN A 29 -14.28 20.59 12.61
CA ASN A 29 -13.90 19.18 12.50
C ASN A 29 -14.27 18.56 11.14
N VAL A 30 -14.04 19.28 10.05
CA VAL A 30 -14.24 18.74 8.70
C VAL A 30 -13.21 17.64 8.46
N THR A 31 -13.66 16.48 7.99
CA THR A 31 -12.81 15.30 7.79
C THR A 31 -12.28 15.19 6.36
N LEU A 32 -13.04 15.64 5.36
CA LEU A 32 -12.70 15.54 3.95
C LEU A 32 -13.14 16.81 3.19
N ALA A 33 -12.23 17.38 2.41
CA ALA A 33 -12.49 18.52 1.53
C ALA A 33 -12.14 18.15 0.08
N LEU A 34 -13.15 18.21 -0.79
CA LEU A 34 -13.04 17.87 -2.20
C LEU A 34 -12.96 19.14 -3.05
N TRP A 35 -11.99 19.18 -3.97
CA TRP A 35 -11.72 20.34 -4.81
C TRP A 35 -11.78 19.97 -6.28
N GLY A 36 -12.44 20.78 -7.10
CA GLY A 36 -12.36 20.68 -8.55
C GLY A 36 -11.25 21.57 -9.12
N HIS A 37 -11.56 22.25 -10.23
CA HIS A 37 -10.75 23.29 -10.87
C HIS A 37 -9.44 22.80 -11.49
N VAL A 38 -8.56 22.18 -10.70
CA VAL A 38 -7.37 21.49 -11.18
C VAL A 38 -7.81 20.16 -11.78
N ARG A 39 -7.47 19.96 -13.05
CA ARG A 39 -8.02 18.88 -13.88
C ARG A 39 -7.29 17.56 -13.71
N ARG A 40 -7.16 17.12 -12.45
CA ARG A 40 -6.42 15.92 -12.04
C ARG A 40 -7.00 15.33 -10.77
N HIS A 41 -6.53 14.14 -10.45
CA HIS A 41 -6.67 13.55 -9.13
C HIS A 41 -5.41 13.84 -8.30
N GLU A 42 -5.58 14.36 -7.09
CA GLU A 42 -4.45 14.56 -6.17
C GLU A 42 -4.93 14.41 -4.73
N ARG A 43 -4.39 13.44 -3.99
CA ARG A 43 -4.75 13.21 -2.59
C ARG A 43 -3.60 13.61 -1.69
N PHE A 44 -3.94 14.35 -0.64
CA PHE A 44 -2.98 14.81 0.36
C PHE A 44 -3.01 13.96 1.63
N CYS A 45 -1.93 14.04 2.42
CA CYS A 45 -1.96 13.58 3.81
C CYS A 45 -3.01 14.37 4.60
N PRO A 46 -3.46 13.90 5.78
CA PRO A 46 -4.20 14.76 6.69
C PRO A 46 -3.28 15.91 7.07
N LEU A 47 -3.64 17.16 6.72
CA LEU A 47 -2.73 18.28 6.87
C LEU A 47 -3.42 19.58 7.27
N ASN A 48 -2.63 20.46 7.86
CA ASN A 48 -3.01 21.82 8.20
C ASN A 48 -1.78 22.72 7.96
N ASN A 49 -1.95 23.83 7.24
CA ASN A 49 -0.89 24.75 6.87
C ASN A 49 0.37 24.03 6.35
N PHE A 50 0.23 23.22 5.29
CA PHE A 50 1.29 22.40 4.68
C PHE A 50 2.00 21.40 5.61
N THR A 51 1.50 21.17 6.82
CA THR A 51 2.09 20.24 7.79
C THR A 51 1.22 19.00 7.91
N CYS A 52 1.76 17.83 7.55
CA CYS A 52 1.08 16.56 7.78
C CYS A 52 0.95 16.26 9.28
N GLY A 53 -0.20 15.75 9.69
CA GLY A 53 -0.45 15.31 11.07
C GLY A 53 -1.50 14.22 11.12
N GLU A 54 -1.85 13.82 12.33
CA GLU A 54 -2.95 12.89 12.58
C GLU A 54 -4.22 13.67 12.89
N ALA A 55 -5.38 13.11 12.51
CA ALA A 55 -6.71 13.70 12.76
C ALA A 55 -6.93 15.11 12.17
N PHE A 56 -6.15 15.50 11.16
CA PHE A 56 -6.41 16.68 10.35
C PHE A 56 -7.34 16.38 9.16
N LEU A 57 -7.82 17.45 8.53
CA LEU A 57 -8.60 17.39 7.30
C LEU A 57 -7.80 16.73 6.17
N VAL A 58 -8.43 15.77 5.47
CA VAL A 58 -7.91 15.27 4.20
C VAL A 58 -8.38 16.16 3.06
N HIS A 59 -7.45 16.66 2.27
CA HIS A 59 -7.74 17.39 1.04
C HIS A 59 -7.58 16.47 -0.17
N VAL A 60 -8.52 16.54 -1.11
CA VAL A 60 -8.44 15.79 -2.36
C VAL A 60 -8.89 16.65 -3.53
N VAL A 61 -8.08 16.70 -4.59
CA VAL A 61 -8.44 17.27 -5.88
C VAL A 61 -9.08 16.19 -6.72
N ILE A 62 -10.27 16.47 -7.25
CA ILE A 62 -11.15 15.56 -7.97
C ILE A 62 -11.62 16.16 -9.31
N GLY A 63 -10.77 16.93 -9.98
CA GLY A 63 -11.15 17.65 -11.21
C GLY A 63 -10.91 16.89 -12.51
N MET A 64 -10.60 15.60 -12.45
CA MET A 64 -10.25 14.70 -13.57
C MET A 64 -11.44 14.24 -14.44
N ALA A 65 -12.47 15.08 -14.62
CA ALA A 65 -13.72 14.69 -15.28
C ALA A 65 -13.72 14.75 -16.82
N GLY A 66 -12.56 14.84 -17.48
CA GLY A 66 -12.46 14.72 -18.95
C GLY A 66 -12.12 16.00 -19.74
N GLN A 67 -11.54 17.03 -19.11
CA GLN A 67 -11.07 18.21 -19.84
C GLN A 67 -9.67 17.95 -20.45
N TYR A 68 -9.47 18.31 -21.72
CA TYR A 68 -8.31 17.90 -22.52
C TYR A 68 -7.00 18.62 -22.18
N TRP A 69 -7.07 19.88 -21.77
CA TRP A 69 -5.88 20.62 -21.36
C TRP A 69 -5.58 20.31 -19.90
N GLU A 70 -4.31 20.19 -19.53
CA GLU A 70 -3.90 20.08 -18.12
C GLU A 70 -2.69 20.96 -17.87
N PRO A 71 -2.62 21.66 -16.73
CA PRO A 71 -1.44 22.44 -16.37
C PRO A 71 -0.27 21.52 -16.02
N ILE A 72 0.98 21.97 -16.11
CA ILE A 72 2.11 21.18 -15.61
C ILE A 72 2.01 21.03 -14.08
N TRP A 73 2.64 19.99 -13.53
CA TRP A 73 2.92 19.96 -12.10
C TRP A 73 3.92 21.06 -11.74
N GLU A 74 3.99 21.42 -10.47
CA GLU A 74 4.91 22.40 -9.92
C GLU A 74 6.32 22.09 -10.43
N PRO A 75 6.94 23.01 -11.19
CA PRO A 75 8.24 22.76 -11.77
C PRO A 75 9.33 22.87 -10.69
N ARG A 76 10.50 22.28 -10.96
CA ARG A 76 11.66 22.49 -10.09
C ARG A 76 12.18 23.93 -10.24
N PRO A 77 12.67 24.57 -9.15
CA PRO A 77 13.24 25.91 -9.23
C PRO A 77 14.35 26.04 -10.28
N GLU A 78 15.21 25.02 -10.37
CA GLU A 78 16.37 25.00 -11.29
C GLU A 78 16.08 24.30 -12.64
N HIS A 79 14.93 23.63 -12.79
CA HIS A 79 14.56 22.88 -14.01
C HIS A 79 13.07 23.07 -14.28
N THR A 80 12.75 24.12 -15.04
CA THR A 80 11.37 24.62 -15.21
C THR A 80 10.51 23.78 -16.17
N ASP A 81 11.14 22.88 -16.91
CA ASP A 81 10.55 22.01 -17.92
C ASP A 81 10.08 20.65 -17.36
N VAL A 82 10.38 20.37 -16.09
CA VAL A 82 10.15 19.07 -15.45
C VAL A 82 9.48 19.23 -14.08
N PRO A 83 8.63 18.26 -13.69
CA PRO A 83 7.89 18.32 -12.42
C PRO A 83 8.83 18.21 -11.22
N ILE A 84 8.35 18.71 -10.07
CA ILE A 84 9.01 18.57 -8.78
C ILE A 84 9.28 17.10 -8.46
N PHE A 85 10.54 16.81 -8.12
CA PHE A 85 10.98 15.48 -7.71
C PHE A 85 12.03 15.61 -6.59
N PRO A 86 11.92 14.83 -5.49
CA PRO A 86 10.82 13.91 -5.19
C PRO A 86 9.48 14.64 -4.96
N GLN A 87 8.37 13.90 -5.12
CA GLN A 87 7.04 14.42 -4.82
C GLN A 87 6.99 14.99 -3.39
N PRO A 88 6.39 16.16 -3.13
CA PRO A 88 6.30 16.73 -1.79
C PRO A 88 5.60 15.78 -0.82
N SER A 89 6.09 15.70 0.41
CA SER A 89 5.62 14.73 1.41
C SER A 89 4.14 14.85 1.77
N TRP A 90 3.54 16.03 1.57
CA TRP A 90 2.11 16.26 1.78
C TRP A 90 1.22 15.77 0.65
N SER A 91 1.74 15.64 -0.58
CA SER A 91 1.04 15.00 -1.70
C SER A 91 1.31 13.50 -1.59
N LEU A 92 0.27 12.68 -1.40
CA LEU A 92 0.42 11.22 -1.26
C LEU A 92 0.22 10.49 -2.58
N TYR A 93 -0.76 10.92 -3.37
CA TYR A 93 -1.06 10.30 -4.66
C TYR A 93 -1.36 11.38 -5.70
N GLN A 94 -0.82 11.21 -6.91
CA GLN A 94 -1.06 12.07 -8.07
C GLN A 94 -1.52 11.21 -9.25
N GLY A 95 -2.68 11.54 -9.80
CA GLY A 95 -3.24 10.90 -10.99
C GLY A 95 -3.49 11.93 -12.09
N GLY A 96 -2.87 11.74 -13.25
CA GLY A 96 -3.05 12.58 -14.45
C GLY A 96 -4.04 12.00 -15.45
N GLU A 97 -4.90 11.06 -15.03
CA GLU A 97 -5.84 10.39 -15.91
C GLU A 97 -7.27 10.76 -15.55
N PHE A 98 -8.17 10.58 -16.52
CA PHE A 98 -9.60 10.81 -16.29
C PHE A 98 -10.21 9.74 -15.41
N GLY A 99 -11.21 10.16 -14.63
CA GLY A 99 -11.87 9.27 -13.71
C GLY A 99 -12.94 9.97 -12.90
N TYR A 100 -13.36 9.29 -11.84
CA TYR A 100 -14.33 9.80 -10.87
C TYR A 100 -14.02 9.26 -9.49
N THR A 101 -14.65 9.84 -8.47
CA THR A 101 -14.49 9.41 -7.08
C THR A 101 -15.76 8.78 -6.57
N ARG A 102 -15.60 7.81 -5.68
CA ARG A 102 -16.67 7.10 -5.02
C ARG A 102 -16.52 7.25 -3.52
N LEU A 103 -17.60 7.65 -2.85
CA LEU A 103 -17.70 7.75 -1.40
C LEU A 103 -18.66 6.69 -0.89
N VAL A 104 -18.21 5.87 0.06
CA VAL A 104 -19.05 4.91 0.78
C VAL A 104 -18.95 5.18 2.27
N ALA A 105 -20.05 5.63 2.87
CA ALA A 105 -20.09 6.03 4.26
C ALA A 105 -20.89 5.02 5.11
N THR A 106 -20.36 4.69 6.29
CA THR A 106 -21.05 3.99 7.37
C THR A 106 -21.02 4.84 8.63
N LYS A 107 -21.61 4.36 9.73
CA LYS A 107 -21.52 5.05 11.04
C LYS A 107 -20.08 5.10 11.58
N GLU A 108 -19.23 4.19 11.16
CA GLU A 108 -17.88 4.00 11.71
C GLU A 108 -16.80 4.59 10.81
N LYS A 109 -17.06 4.70 9.50
CA LYS A 109 -16.04 5.10 8.54
C LYS A 109 -16.60 5.67 7.24
N LEU A 110 -15.75 6.41 6.55
CA LEU A 110 -15.91 6.87 5.18
C LEU A 110 -14.78 6.26 4.34
N LEU A 111 -15.15 5.49 3.32
CA LEU A 111 -14.23 5.01 2.29
C LEU A 111 -14.31 5.94 1.09
N PHE A 112 -13.16 6.52 0.72
CA PHE A 112 -12.98 7.28 -0.51
C PHE A 112 -12.15 6.45 -1.48
N SER A 113 -12.63 6.27 -2.71
CA SER A 113 -11.89 5.59 -3.78
C SER A 113 -11.87 6.45 -5.05
N TYR A 114 -10.73 6.52 -5.72
CA TYR A 114 -10.57 7.08 -7.07
C TYR A 114 -10.59 5.95 -8.10
N MET A 115 -11.49 6.07 -9.08
CA MET A 115 -11.64 5.13 -10.17
C MET A 115 -11.16 5.75 -11.49
N GLY A 116 -10.24 5.06 -12.16
CA GLY A 116 -9.69 5.49 -13.44
C GLY A 116 -10.60 5.05 -14.58
N ASN A 117 -10.91 5.96 -15.51
CA ASN A 117 -11.79 5.65 -16.65
C ASN A 117 -11.11 4.73 -17.68
N HIS A 118 -9.78 4.63 -17.68
CA HIS A 118 -9.04 3.83 -18.66
C HIS A 118 -9.22 2.32 -18.44
N ASN A 119 -9.38 1.86 -17.19
CA ASN A 119 -9.57 0.45 -16.83
C ASN A 119 -10.79 0.18 -15.95
N GLY A 120 -11.43 1.21 -15.40
CA GLY A 120 -12.55 1.08 -14.46
C GLY A 120 -12.16 0.54 -13.09
N GLU A 121 -10.87 0.52 -12.76
CA GLU A 121 -10.35 0.00 -11.49
C GLU A 121 -10.07 1.12 -10.49
N VAL A 122 -9.88 0.75 -9.22
CA VAL A 122 -9.50 1.67 -8.15
C VAL A 122 -8.00 1.89 -8.16
N HIS A 123 -7.57 3.15 -8.25
CA HIS A 123 -6.15 3.53 -8.31
C HIS A 123 -5.64 4.22 -7.05
N ASP A 124 -6.55 4.79 -6.27
CA ASP A 124 -6.22 5.41 -4.99
C ASP A 124 -7.41 5.23 -4.03
N GLU A 125 -7.11 4.95 -2.77
CA GLU A 125 -8.12 4.68 -1.75
C GLU A 125 -7.65 5.16 -0.37
N VAL A 126 -8.58 5.74 0.39
CA VAL A 126 -8.34 6.13 1.78
C VAL A 126 -9.57 5.85 2.63
N GLU A 127 -9.32 5.28 3.80
CA GLU A 127 -10.35 5.03 4.80
C GLU A 127 -10.21 6.06 5.93
N ILE A 128 -11.30 6.78 6.22
CA ILE A 128 -11.36 7.80 7.27
C ILE A 128 -12.35 7.30 8.32
N LEU A 129 -11.87 7.03 9.53
CA LEU A 129 -12.71 6.60 10.64
C LEU A 129 -13.53 7.77 11.18
N ALA A 130 -14.67 7.47 11.81
CA ALA A 130 -15.52 8.46 12.48
C ALA A 130 -14.78 9.20 13.61
N SER A 131 -13.70 8.63 14.14
CA SER A 131 -12.78 9.29 15.09
C SER A 131 -11.91 10.38 14.44
N GLY A 132 -11.92 10.51 13.12
CA GLY A 132 -11.04 11.38 12.34
C GLY A 132 -9.69 10.74 11.99
N GLN A 133 -9.41 9.53 12.47
CA GLN A 133 -8.19 8.82 12.11
C GLN A 133 -8.23 8.37 10.65
N VAL A 134 -7.13 8.62 9.92
CA VAL A 134 -7.01 8.30 8.50
C VAL A 134 -6.11 7.09 8.33
N LEU A 135 -6.66 6.04 7.74
CA LEU A 135 -5.95 4.82 7.37
C LEU A 135 -5.62 4.90 5.89
N ASN A 136 -4.37 5.27 5.58
CA ASN A 136 -3.88 5.21 4.22
C ASN A 136 -3.70 3.74 3.84
N GLY A 137 -4.39 3.29 2.78
CA GLY A 137 -4.27 1.94 2.24
C GLY A 137 -2.93 1.68 1.53
N ASP A 138 -1.81 2.17 2.05
CA ASP A 138 -0.51 1.99 1.43
C ASP A 138 0.25 0.82 2.03
N SER A 139 0.18 -0.29 1.30
CA SER A 139 1.13 -1.40 1.36
C SER A 139 2.40 -0.96 0.61
N GLY A 140 3.23 -0.11 1.21
CA GLY A 140 4.39 0.46 0.49
C GLY A 140 5.28 1.38 1.31
N ASN A 141 6.21 0.80 2.08
CA ASN A 141 7.44 1.42 2.60
C ASN A 141 7.34 2.81 3.26
N ARG A 142 7.05 2.82 4.57
CA ARG A 142 7.66 3.79 5.49
C ARG A 142 8.67 3.10 6.38
N ALA A 143 9.94 3.31 6.05
CA ALA A 143 11.05 3.07 6.94
C ALA A 143 10.97 4.05 8.12
N ALA A 144 10.52 3.57 9.28
CA ALA A 144 10.87 4.12 10.58
C ALA A 144 10.61 3.08 11.68
N ALA A 145 11.70 2.59 12.26
CA ALA A 145 11.88 2.11 13.63
C ALA A 145 10.77 1.27 14.29
N GLY A 146 11.10 0.00 14.55
CA GLY A 146 10.44 -0.80 15.58
C GLY A 146 10.35 -2.26 15.17
N SER A 147 11.17 -3.11 15.79
CA SER A 147 11.16 -4.56 15.63
C SER A 147 9.74 -5.13 15.73
N LYS A 148 9.12 -5.46 14.61
CA LYS A 148 8.02 -6.42 14.57
C LYS A 148 8.38 -7.49 13.55
N MET A 149 8.70 -8.64 14.12
CA MET A 149 8.86 -9.94 13.50
C MET A 149 7.94 -10.04 12.27
N VAL A 150 8.53 -10.19 11.09
CA VAL A 150 7.81 -10.48 9.85
C VAL A 150 7.09 -11.81 10.07
N GLN A 151 5.84 -11.74 10.50
CA GLN A 151 4.97 -12.90 10.53
C GLN A 151 4.58 -13.13 9.08
N SER A 152 5.40 -13.92 8.40
CA SER A 152 5.20 -14.29 7.02
C SER A 152 3.79 -14.84 6.85
N ILE A 153 2.97 -14.13 6.08
CA ILE A 153 1.66 -14.59 5.62
C ILE A 153 1.93 -15.66 4.58
N PHE A 154 2.46 -16.81 5.03
CA PHE A 154 2.51 -17.99 4.18
C PHE A 154 1.08 -18.48 4.04
N PRO A 155 0.57 -18.61 2.80
CA PRO A 155 -0.76 -19.15 2.57
C PRO A 155 -0.90 -20.52 3.24
N TRP A 156 -2.07 -20.82 3.80
CA TRP A 156 -2.32 -22.07 4.53
C TRP A 156 -1.89 -23.31 3.73
N TYR A 157 -2.08 -23.30 2.41
CA TYR A 157 -1.67 -24.38 1.52
C TYR A 157 -0.15 -24.58 1.48
N VAL A 158 0.66 -23.53 1.60
CA VAL A 158 2.13 -23.64 1.66
C VAL A 158 2.58 -24.26 2.97
N LYS A 159 1.93 -23.88 4.08
CA LYS A 159 2.18 -24.49 5.39
C LYS A 159 1.80 -25.99 5.38
N GLY A 160 0.67 -26.33 4.76
CA GLY A 160 0.24 -27.71 4.56
C GLY A 160 1.22 -28.51 3.70
N ALA A 161 1.63 -27.96 2.55
CA ALA A 161 2.59 -28.60 1.65
C ALA A 161 3.96 -28.83 2.30
N SER A 162 4.44 -27.85 3.10
CA SER A 162 5.71 -27.96 3.82
C SER A 162 5.69 -29.08 4.86
N VAL A 163 4.59 -29.23 5.61
CA VAL A 163 4.43 -30.32 6.59
C VAL A 163 4.41 -31.69 5.90
N LEU A 164 3.74 -31.81 4.76
CA LEU A 164 3.69 -33.06 3.99
C LEU A 164 5.07 -33.45 3.45
N LEU A 165 5.81 -32.49 2.89
CA LEU A 165 7.16 -32.73 2.38
C LEU A 165 8.14 -33.14 3.50
N LEU A 166 8.04 -32.47 4.66
CA LEU A 166 8.87 -32.81 5.82
C LEU A 166 8.56 -34.23 6.33
N GLY A 167 7.26 -34.58 6.41
CA GLY A 167 6.82 -35.92 6.81
C GLY A 167 7.32 -37.01 5.88
N ALA A 168 7.24 -36.79 4.56
CA ALA A 168 7.75 -37.73 3.56
C ALA A 168 9.27 -37.93 3.67
N PHE A 169 10.02 -36.83 3.86
CA PHE A 169 11.47 -36.89 4.00
C PHE A 169 11.89 -37.64 5.27
N VAL A 170 11.29 -37.33 6.41
CA VAL A 170 11.58 -38.01 7.68
C VAL A 170 11.22 -39.49 7.59
N GLY A 171 10.06 -39.82 7.00
CA GLY A 171 9.64 -41.20 6.77
C GLY A 171 10.63 -41.98 5.91
N TYR A 172 11.13 -41.37 4.83
CA TYR A 172 12.15 -41.97 3.96
C TYR A 172 13.46 -42.25 4.70
N VAL A 173 13.96 -41.27 5.47
CA VAL A 173 15.23 -41.43 6.21
C VAL A 173 15.11 -42.50 7.30
N VAL A 174 14.02 -42.50 8.08
CA VAL A 174 13.80 -43.53 9.11
C VAL A 174 13.65 -44.91 8.48
N GLY A 175 12.89 -45.02 7.38
CA GLY A 175 12.74 -46.27 6.63
C GLY A 175 14.08 -46.79 6.11
N TYR A 176 14.91 -45.92 5.55
CA TYR A 176 16.24 -46.28 5.06
C TYR A 176 17.16 -46.79 6.19
N ILE A 177 17.17 -46.12 7.36
CA ILE A 177 17.97 -46.55 8.51
C ILE A 177 17.49 -47.91 9.04
N LEU A 178 16.18 -48.11 9.15
CA LEU A 178 15.61 -49.38 9.60
C LEU A 178 15.91 -50.52 8.61
N HIS A 179 15.83 -50.25 7.32
CA HIS A 179 16.17 -51.23 6.29
C HIS A 179 17.67 -51.59 6.32
N ALA A 180 18.55 -50.60 6.41
CA ALA A 180 19.99 -50.82 6.51
C ALA A 180 20.37 -51.62 7.76
N ARG A 181 19.72 -51.36 8.90
CA ARG A 181 19.89 -52.15 10.14
C ARG A 181 19.41 -53.59 9.97
N ARG A 182 18.27 -53.80 9.30
CA ARG A 182 17.73 -55.14 9.01
C ARG A 182 18.65 -55.92 8.07
N ASP A 183 19.19 -55.29 7.04
CA ASP A 183 20.13 -55.92 6.11
C ASP A 183 21.46 -56.28 6.80
N ALA A 184 21.96 -55.40 7.67
CA ALA A 184 23.15 -55.68 8.48
C ALA A 184 22.93 -56.87 9.44
N ALA A 185 21.76 -56.95 10.07
CA ALA A 185 21.38 -58.08 10.93
C ALA A 185 21.21 -59.39 10.12
N SER A 186 20.63 -59.31 8.91
CA SER A 186 20.49 -60.47 8.02
C SER A 186 21.83 -61.01 7.53
N ARG A 187 22.84 -60.15 7.36
CA ARG A 187 24.19 -60.58 6.94
C ARG A 187 24.96 -61.32 8.04
N GLN A 188 24.62 -61.13 9.32
CA GLN A 188 25.27 -61.83 10.44
C GLN A 188 24.79 -63.29 10.61
N ASN A 189 23.71 -63.70 9.95
CA ASN A 189 23.16 -65.06 10.05
C ASN A 189 23.70 -66.07 9.03
N TRP A 190 24.74 -65.73 8.27
CA TRP A 190 25.40 -66.70 7.39
C TRP A 190 26.44 -67.50 8.17
N THR A 191 26.04 -68.67 8.68
CA THR A 191 27.00 -69.70 9.08
C THR A 191 27.64 -70.30 7.84
N PRO A 192 28.97 -70.27 7.68
CA PRO A 192 29.63 -70.91 6.54
C PRO A 192 29.45 -72.43 6.63
N VAL A 193 28.94 -73.03 5.55
CA VAL A 193 28.87 -74.49 5.40
C VAL A 193 30.30 -75.03 5.40
N LYS A 194 30.62 -75.92 6.34
CA LYS A 194 31.89 -76.65 6.34
C LYS A 194 31.90 -77.60 5.14
N ASN A 195 32.87 -77.43 4.25
CA ASN A 195 33.17 -78.44 3.24
C ASN A 195 33.92 -79.59 3.92
N GLU A 196 33.33 -80.78 3.92
CA GLU A 196 34.08 -82.00 4.25
C GLU A 196 35.01 -82.33 3.07
N VAL A 197 36.29 -82.55 3.41
CA VAL A 197 37.34 -82.96 2.47
C VAL A 197 37.37 -84.49 2.46
N ILE A 198 37.48 -85.03 1.24
CA ILE A 198 37.57 -86.45 0.84
C ILE A 198 38.55 -87.25 1.71
#